data_AF-D7FRH9-F1
#
_entry.id   AF-D7FRH9-F1
#
_cell.length_a   1.000
_cell.length_b   1.000
_cell.length_c   1.000
_cell.angle_alpha   90.00
_cell.angle_beta   90.00
_cell.angle_gamma   90.00
#
_symmetry.space_group_name_H-M   'P 1'
#
loop_
_entity.id
_entity.type
_entity.pdbx_description
1 polymer ?
#
loop_
_entity_poly.entity_id
_entity_poly.type
_entity_poly.pdbx_seq_one_letter_code
_entity_poly.pdbx_strand_id
1 'polypeptide(L)'
;MLQGVANSPEAYNKDIWEHMKFLGKKCTRKEVTDIVWEVDENLDGLVDWDEFKLMFFRNINDHTGLEPAKLYNMVQFMLYDVDNNVNVSVDETMNMLYARYGRTKMEAKLKELFGEGMRETGTQGGEIGFLEYLEAVERTQLNTFVQSSVGRAQLAKTGLYQTQQESH
;
A
#
# COMPACT_ATOMS: atom_id res chain seq x y z
N MET A 1 -30.40 9.48 25.12
CA MET A 1 -29.46 10.40 24.44
C MET A 1 -28.48 9.54 23.66
N LEU A 2 -28.52 9.66 22.33
CA LEU A 2 -27.57 9.19 21.31
C LEU A 2 -26.74 7.92 21.60
N GLN A 3 -27.34 6.76 21.31
CA GLN A 3 -26.62 5.58 20.81
C GLN A 3 -27.29 5.20 19.49
N GLY A 4 -26.58 5.29 18.36
CA GLY A 4 -27.16 4.85 17.09
C GLY A 4 -26.56 5.39 15.80
N VAL A 5 -25.52 6.22 15.83
CA VAL A 5 -24.96 6.81 14.59
C VAL A 5 -23.61 6.19 14.18
N ALA A 6 -23.01 5.33 15.01
CA ALA A 6 -21.65 4.84 14.77
C ALA A 6 -21.53 3.63 13.82
N ASN A 7 -22.62 2.91 13.53
CA ASN A 7 -22.56 1.63 12.80
C ASN A 7 -23.49 1.63 11.57
N SER A 8 -23.39 2.62 10.69
CA SER A 8 -23.99 2.52 9.35
C SER A 8 -22.87 2.28 8.32
N PRO A 9 -23.06 1.41 7.30
CA PRO A 9 -22.09 1.19 6.23
C PRO A 9 -21.56 2.47 5.58
N GLU A 10 -22.38 3.52 5.55
CA GLU A 10 -22.00 4.83 5.03
C GLU A 10 -20.98 5.57 5.92
N ALA A 11 -20.95 5.32 7.22
CA ALA A 11 -20.04 5.97 8.16
C ALA A 11 -18.61 5.41 8.07
N TYR A 12 -18.41 4.10 7.86
CA TYR A 12 -17.07 3.53 7.76
C TYR A 12 -16.39 3.87 6.42
N ASN A 13 -17.16 3.85 5.33
CA ASN A 13 -16.71 4.37 4.04
C ASN A 13 -16.29 5.84 4.13
N LYS A 14 -16.92 6.61 5.01
CA LYS A 14 -16.55 8.00 5.26
C LYS A 14 -15.18 8.12 5.94
N ASP A 15 -14.83 7.24 6.86
CA ASP A 15 -13.52 7.29 7.53
C ASP A 15 -12.38 7.05 6.52
N ILE A 16 -12.49 6.03 5.65
CA ILE A 16 -11.51 5.79 4.58
C ILE A 16 -11.45 7.00 3.63
N TRP A 17 -12.59 7.58 3.27
CA TRP A 17 -12.64 8.77 2.43
C TRP A 17 -11.89 9.96 3.05
N GLU A 18 -12.14 10.24 4.34
CA GLU A 18 -11.53 11.34 5.06
C GLU A 18 -10.01 11.15 5.20
N HIS A 19 -9.55 9.93 5.46
CA HIS A 19 -8.12 9.62 5.52
C HIS A 19 -7.44 9.73 4.15
N MET A 20 -8.05 9.21 3.09
CA MET A 20 -7.50 9.39 1.73
C MET A 20 -7.33 10.87 1.38
N LYS A 21 -8.33 11.69 1.72
CA LYS A 21 -8.26 13.14 1.53
C LYS A 21 -7.20 13.80 2.41
N PHE A 22 -7.08 13.38 3.67
CA PHE A 22 -6.06 13.85 4.61
C PHE A 22 -4.65 13.59 4.08
N LEU A 23 -4.42 12.39 3.53
CA LEU A 23 -3.18 11.98 2.88
C LEU A 23 -2.94 12.64 1.50
N GLY A 24 -3.80 13.58 1.08
CA GLY A 24 -3.66 14.29 -0.19
C GLY A 24 -4.13 13.53 -1.44
N LYS A 25 -4.68 12.32 -1.30
CA LYS A 25 -5.25 11.55 -2.41
C LYS A 25 -6.71 11.92 -2.65
N LYS A 26 -7.00 12.39 -3.86
CA LYS A 26 -8.40 12.60 -4.30
C LYS A 26 -8.99 11.27 -4.73
N CYS A 27 -10.04 10.83 -4.03
CA CYS A 27 -10.76 9.60 -4.35
C CYS A 27 -12.18 9.88 -4.86
N THR A 28 -12.70 8.96 -5.68
CA THR A 28 -14.12 8.93 -6.04
C THR A 28 -14.90 8.05 -5.07
N ARG A 29 -16.25 8.16 -5.05
CA ARG A 29 -17.07 7.32 -4.15
C ARG A 29 -16.92 5.86 -4.51
N LYS A 30 -16.88 5.58 -5.82
CA LYS A 30 -16.61 4.25 -6.34
C LYS A 30 -15.25 3.73 -5.86
N GLU A 31 -14.20 4.54 -5.89
CA GLU A 31 -12.88 4.10 -5.45
C GLU A 31 -12.85 3.72 -3.96
N VAL A 32 -13.55 4.48 -3.11
CA VAL A 32 -13.69 4.13 -1.69
C VAL A 32 -14.50 2.85 -1.50
N THR A 33 -15.61 2.69 -2.23
CA THR A 33 -16.37 1.44 -2.22
C THR A 33 -15.53 0.25 -2.70
N ASP A 34 -14.72 0.44 -3.75
CA ASP A 34 -13.83 -0.60 -4.27
C ASP A 34 -12.75 -0.98 -3.23
N ILE A 35 -12.25 -0.02 -2.42
CA ILE A 35 -11.31 -0.29 -1.33
C ILE A 35 -11.93 -1.18 -0.25
N VAL A 36 -13.17 -0.91 0.15
CA VAL A 36 -13.89 -1.76 1.11
C VAL A 36 -14.14 -3.14 0.52
N TRP A 37 -14.58 -3.20 -0.74
CA TRP A 37 -14.83 -4.45 -1.47
C TRP A 37 -13.61 -5.36 -1.61
N GLU A 38 -12.39 -4.83 -1.55
CA GLU A 38 -11.16 -5.65 -1.57
C GLU A 38 -10.96 -6.46 -0.29
N VAL A 39 -11.66 -6.10 0.80
CA VAL A 39 -11.38 -6.58 2.16
C VAL A 39 -12.62 -7.20 2.83
N ASP A 40 -13.82 -6.75 2.45
CA ASP A 40 -15.12 -7.21 2.94
C ASP A 40 -15.38 -8.66 2.50
N GLU A 41 -15.15 -9.63 3.39
CA GLU A 41 -15.29 -11.06 3.10
C GLU A 41 -16.72 -11.54 3.38
N ASN A 42 -17.45 -10.83 4.24
CA ASN A 42 -18.79 -11.22 4.68
C ASN A 42 -19.93 -10.49 3.89
N LEU A 43 -19.57 -9.52 3.05
CA LEU A 43 -20.42 -8.69 2.20
C LEU A 43 -21.40 -7.77 2.96
N ASP A 44 -21.03 -7.31 4.15
CA ASP A 44 -21.84 -6.37 4.94
C ASP A 44 -21.55 -4.89 4.60
N GLY A 45 -20.58 -4.63 3.73
CA GLY A 45 -20.18 -3.29 3.29
C GLY A 45 -19.36 -2.51 4.32
N LEU A 46 -18.84 -3.20 5.34
CA LEU A 46 -17.95 -2.68 6.38
C LEU A 46 -16.59 -3.41 6.32
N VAL A 47 -15.64 -2.96 7.14
CA VAL A 47 -14.41 -3.71 7.42
C VAL A 47 -14.30 -3.88 8.92
N ASP A 48 -14.46 -5.10 9.39
CA ASP A 48 -14.28 -5.44 10.80
C ASP A 48 -12.80 -5.73 11.15
N TRP A 49 -12.54 -6.04 12.42
CA TRP A 49 -11.17 -6.30 12.88
C TRP A 49 -10.57 -7.60 12.33
N ASP A 50 -11.40 -8.61 12.09
CA ASP A 50 -10.93 -9.89 11.56
C ASP A 50 -10.60 -9.77 10.07
N GLU A 51 -11.42 -9.05 9.30
CA GLU A 51 -11.19 -8.70 7.89
C GLU A 51 -9.96 -7.82 7.73
N PHE A 52 -9.82 -6.79 8.57
CA PHE A 52 -8.63 -5.93 8.60
C PHE A 52 -7.35 -6.75 8.82
N LYS A 53 -7.33 -7.63 9.83
CA LYS A 53 -6.18 -8.50 10.10
C LYS A 53 -5.92 -9.43 8.92
N LEU A 54 -6.96 -10.04 8.36
CA LEU A 54 -6.83 -10.96 7.24
C LEU A 54 -6.17 -10.27 6.04
N MET A 55 -6.67 -9.09 5.64
CA MET A 55 -6.08 -8.28 4.58
C MET A 55 -4.62 -7.93 4.89
N PHE A 56 -4.33 -7.52 6.12
CA PHE A 56 -2.98 -7.12 6.51
C PHE A 56 -2.00 -8.29 6.45
N PHE A 57 -2.40 -9.48 6.93
CA PHE A 57 -1.58 -10.68 6.88
C PHE A 57 -1.42 -11.23 5.46
N ARG A 58 -2.46 -11.20 4.62
CA ARG A 58 -2.38 -11.59 3.21
C ARG A 58 -1.35 -10.75 2.47
N ASN A 59 -1.40 -9.42 2.64
CA ASN A 59 -0.49 -8.49 1.99
C ASN A 59 0.97 -8.61 2.49
N ILE A 60 1.21 -8.81 3.79
CA ILE A 60 2.57 -9.02 4.32
C ILE A 60 3.21 -10.29 3.76
N ASN A 61 2.40 -11.33 3.57
CA ASN A 61 2.86 -12.63 3.06
C ASN A 61 2.71 -12.76 1.54
N ASP A 62 2.30 -11.71 0.83
CA ASP A 62 2.20 -11.76 -0.62
C ASP A 62 3.60 -11.76 -1.25
N HIS A 63 3.83 -12.73 -2.13
CA HIS A 63 5.04 -12.90 -2.91
C HIS A 63 4.75 -12.90 -4.41
N THR A 64 3.50 -12.65 -4.78
CA THR A 64 3.00 -12.73 -6.15
C THR A 64 2.71 -11.36 -6.75
N GLY A 65 2.46 -10.34 -5.93
CA GLY A 65 2.04 -9.02 -6.38
C GLY A 65 0.58 -9.00 -6.85
N LEU A 66 -0.21 -10.00 -6.50
CA LEU A 66 -1.60 -10.14 -6.93
C LEU A 66 -2.60 -9.81 -5.83
N GLU A 67 -2.15 -9.67 -4.58
CA GLU A 67 -3.03 -9.36 -3.47
C GLU A 67 -3.55 -7.91 -3.60
N PRO A 68 -4.87 -7.69 -3.47
CA PRO A 68 -5.42 -6.34 -3.39
C PRO A 68 -4.86 -5.59 -2.18
N ALA A 69 -4.35 -4.39 -2.42
CA ALA A 69 -3.47 -3.72 -1.47
C ALA A 69 -3.88 -2.27 -1.18
N LYS A 70 -5.04 -1.76 -1.63
CA LYS A 70 -5.33 -0.33 -1.49
C LYS A 70 -5.51 0.09 -0.03
N LEU A 71 -6.30 -0.65 0.75
CA LEU A 71 -6.46 -0.39 2.18
C LEU A 71 -5.16 -0.66 2.93
N TYR A 72 -4.45 -1.73 2.56
CA TYR A 72 -3.14 -2.08 3.11
C TYR A 72 -2.14 -0.93 2.96
N ASN A 73 -2.01 -0.35 1.77
CA ASN A 73 -1.07 0.71 1.45
C ASN A 73 -1.37 1.99 2.26
N MET A 74 -2.64 2.34 2.41
CA MET A 74 -3.04 3.48 3.27
C MET A 74 -2.61 3.26 4.72
N VAL A 75 -2.96 2.10 5.29
CA VAL A 75 -2.63 1.75 6.67
C VAL A 75 -1.12 1.66 6.88
N GLN A 76 -0.40 1.07 5.93
CA GLN A 76 1.05 0.92 6.01
C GLN A 76 1.75 2.28 6.01
N PHE A 77 1.31 3.22 5.17
CA PHE A 77 1.84 4.57 5.17
C PHE A 77 1.63 5.25 6.53
N MET A 78 0.44 5.14 7.09
CA MET A 78 0.14 5.68 8.43
C MET A 78 0.94 5.01 9.55
N LEU A 79 1.34 3.74 9.39
CA LEU A 79 2.24 3.06 10.33
C LEU A 79 3.69 3.54 10.23
N TYR A 80 4.11 4.05 9.07
CA TYR A 80 5.42 4.66 8.89
C TYR A 80 5.45 6.10 9.41
N ASP A 81 4.36 6.85 9.29
CA ASP A 81 4.27 8.26 9.74
C ASP A 81 4.17 8.36 11.27
N VAL A 82 5.32 8.41 11.95
CA VAL A 82 5.38 8.38 13.42
C VAL A 82 4.97 9.73 14.02
N ASP A 83 5.38 10.83 13.39
CA ASP A 83 5.08 12.18 13.87
C ASP A 83 3.74 12.75 13.35
N ASN A 84 3.07 12.04 12.43
CA ASN A 84 1.79 12.39 11.81
C ASN A 84 1.85 13.65 10.95
N ASN A 85 2.99 13.89 10.28
CA ASN A 85 3.18 15.06 9.42
C ASN A 85 2.74 14.84 7.96
N VAL A 86 2.20 13.65 7.62
CA VAL A 86 1.74 13.25 6.28
C VAL A 86 2.88 13.03 5.27
N ASN A 87 4.12 12.99 5.74
CA ASN A 87 5.30 12.58 4.99
C ASN A 87 6.05 11.56 5.83
N VAL A 88 6.63 10.56 5.17
CA VAL A 88 7.39 9.51 5.86
C VAL A 88 8.85 9.62 5.47
N SER A 89 9.72 9.69 6.47
CA SER A 89 11.16 9.67 6.29
C SER A 89 11.72 8.24 6.26
N VAL A 90 12.96 8.11 5.78
CA VAL A 90 13.73 6.86 5.85
C VAL A 90 13.82 6.35 7.29
N ASP A 91 14.11 7.23 8.25
CA ASP A 91 14.34 6.87 9.65
C ASP A 91 13.07 6.34 10.33
N GLU A 92 11.93 6.99 10.10
CA GLU A 92 10.64 6.54 10.63
C GLU A 92 10.25 5.17 10.07
N THR A 93 10.49 4.98 8.76
CA THR A 93 10.22 3.72 8.06
C THR A 93 11.16 2.59 8.53
N MET A 94 12.43 2.92 8.80
CA MET A 94 13.49 1.96 9.12
C MET A 94 13.16 1.11 10.35
N ASN A 95 12.73 1.75 11.44
CA ASN A 95 12.46 1.05 12.70
C ASN A 95 11.39 -0.04 12.55
N MET A 96 10.30 0.29 11.86
CA MET A 96 9.20 -0.64 11.64
C MET A 96 9.62 -1.78 10.71
N LEU A 97 10.29 -1.47 9.60
CA LEU A 97 10.78 -2.47 8.65
C LEU A 97 11.82 -3.40 9.27
N TYR A 98 12.71 -2.88 10.12
CA TYR A 98 13.69 -3.68 10.85
C TYR A 98 13.00 -4.69 11.77
N ALA A 99 12.04 -4.23 12.56
CA ALA A 99 11.29 -5.09 13.48
C ALA A 99 10.52 -6.18 12.72
N ARG A 100 9.99 -5.87 11.53
CA ARG A 100 9.20 -6.80 10.74
C ARG A 100 10.02 -7.81 9.93
N TYR A 101 11.14 -7.38 9.34
CA TYR A 101 11.85 -8.18 8.34
C TYR A 101 13.34 -8.39 8.60
N GLY A 102 13.92 -7.68 9.58
CA GLY A 102 15.36 -7.63 9.82
C GLY A 102 16.13 -6.81 8.78
N ARG A 103 17.44 -6.66 9.00
CA ARG A 103 18.31 -5.73 8.26
C ARG A 103 18.24 -5.88 6.73
N THR A 104 18.49 -7.08 6.21
CA THR A 104 18.65 -7.27 4.75
C THR A 104 17.37 -6.93 3.96
N LYS A 105 16.22 -7.39 4.45
CA LYS A 105 14.94 -7.10 3.80
C LYS A 105 14.52 -5.65 4.00
N MET A 106 14.81 -5.05 5.15
CA MET A 106 14.59 -3.63 5.42
C MET A 106 15.32 -2.76 4.40
N GLU A 107 16.61 -2.98 4.15
CA GLU A 107 17.39 -2.20 3.17
C GLU A 107 16.79 -2.30 1.75
N ALA A 108 16.37 -3.49 1.32
CA ALA A 108 15.70 -3.67 0.04
C ALA A 108 14.38 -2.89 -0.03
N LYS A 109 13.55 -2.95 1.03
CA LYS A 109 12.29 -2.21 1.10
C LYS A 109 12.49 -0.70 1.14
N LEU A 110 13.50 -0.19 1.85
CA LEU A 110 13.83 1.23 1.83
C LEU A 110 14.23 1.69 0.43
N LYS A 111 15.01 0.90 -0.31
CA LYS A 111 15.36 1.22 -1.71
C LYS A 111 14.15 1.19 -2.65
N GLU A 112 13.22 0.25 -2.47
CA GLU A 112 11.98 0.20 -3.24
C GLU A 112 11.15 1.48 -3.07
N LEU A 113 11.07 1.99 -1.83
CA LEU A 113 10.29 3.16 -1.43
C LEU A 113 10.99 4.50 -1.78
N PHE A 114 12.25 4.66 -1.38
CA PHE A 114 12.99 5.93 -1.44
C PHE A 114 14.03 6.00 -2.58
N GLY A 115 14.20 4.91 -3.34
CA GLY A 115 15.20 4.78 -4.39
C GLY A 115 16.61 4.43 -3.89
N GLU A 116 17.51 4.08 -4.82
CA GLU A 116 18.88 3.61 -4.52
C GLU A 116 19.73 4.60 -3.71
N GLY A 117 19.55 5.90 -3.98
CA GLY A 117 20.29 6.95 -3.29
C GLY A 117 19.59 7.48 -2.04
N MET A 118 18.39 6.97 -1.70
CA MET A 118 17.52 7.49 -0.64
C MET A 118 17.52 9.03 -0.63
N ARG A 119 17.29 9.62 -1.82
CA ARG A 119 17.66 11.01 -2.12
C ARG A 119 17.08 11.97 -1.07
N GLU A 120 17.96 12.77 -0.48
CA GLU A 120 17.65 13.80 0.51
C GLU A 120 16.82 14.94 -0.11
N THR A 121 15.51 14.75 -0.23
CA THR A 121 14.57 15.84 -0.50
C THR A 121 13.63 15.98 0.69
N GLY A 122 13.53 17.20 1.23
CA GLY A 122 12.77 17.51 2.44
C GLY A 122 13.64 18.14 3.53
N THR A 123 12.98 18.68 4.56
CA THR A 123 13.65 19.33 5.70
C THR A 123 14.40 18.35 6.62
N GLN A 124 14.12 17.03 6.53
CA GLN A 124 14.79 15.99 7.33
C GLN A 124 15.43 14.83 6.51
N GLY A 125 15.70 15.00 5.20
CA GLY A 125 16.61 14.09 4.48
C GLY A 125 16.00 12.84 3.85
N GLY A 126 15.01 12.99 2.96
CA GLY A 126 14.45 11.88 2.17
C GLY A 126 13.07 11.47 2.65
N GLU A 127 12.13 12.40 2.54
CA GLU A 127 10.72 12.19 2.87
C GLU A 127 9.92 11.93 1.59
N ILE A 128 8.88 11.09 1.69
CA ILE A 128 7.89 10.88 0.64
C ILE A 128 6.49 11.10 1.19
N GLY A 129 5.63 11.76 0.41
CA GLY A 129 4.21 11.84 0.71
C GLY A 129 3.50 10.56 0.27
N PHE A 130 2.20 10.48 0.58
CA PHE A 130 1.41 9.29 0.29
C PHE A 130 1.33 8.95 -1.21
N LEU A 131 1.35 9.95 -2.09
CA LEU A 131 1.28 9.72 -3.54
C LEU A 131 2.59 9.16 -4.09
N GLU A 132 3.75 9.68 -3.67
CA GLU A 132 5.04 9.09 -4.06
C GLU A 132 5.20 7.67 -3.49
N TYR A 133 4.72 7.45 -2.26
CA TYR A 133 4.66 6.12 -1.67
C TYR A 133 3.83 5.15 -2.53
N LEU A 134 2.63 5.54 -2.95
CA LEU A 134 1.77 4.72 -3.80
C LEU A 134 2.44 4.36 -5.12
N GLU A 135 3.07 5.33 -5.80
CA GLU A 135 3.82 5.06 -7.03
C GLU A 135 4.94 4.04 -6.81
N ALA A 136 5.66 4.15 -5.69
CA ALA A 136 6.75 3.23 -5.36
C ALA A 136 6.27 1.79 -5.09
N VAL A 137 5.17 1.63 -4.34
CA VAL A 137 4.62 0.29 -4.04
C VAL A 137 3.92 -0.33 -5.24
N GLU A 138 3.23 0.45 -6.07
CA GLU A 138 2.58 -0.04 -7.30
C GLU A 138 3.62 -0.51 -8.32
N ARG A 139 4.71 0.25 -8.50
CA ARG A 139 5.86 -0.16 -9.32
C ARG A 139 6.44 -1.49 -8.83
N THR A 140 6.63 -1.62 -7.52
CA THR A 140 7.19 -2.83 -6.91
C THR A 140 6.25 -4.03 -7.05
N GLN A 141 4.95 -3.83 -6.84
CA GLN A 141 3.92 -4.85 -7.01
C GLN A 141 3.89 -5.36 -8.45
N LEU A 142 3.88 -4.45 -9.43
CA LEU A 142 3.91 -4.80 -10.85
C LEU A 142 5.17 -5.59 -11.23
N ASN A 143 6.34 -5.15 -10.76
CA ASN A 143 7.59 -5.88 -11.00
C ASN A 143 7.57 -7.29 -10.38
N THR A 144 7.02 -7.42 -9.18
CA THR A 144 6.83 -8.72 -8.50
C THR A 144 5.92 -9.63 -9.33
N PHE A 145 4.78 -9.10 -9.79
CA PHE A 145 3.86 -9.83 -10.64
C PHE A 145 4.51 -10.29 -11.94
N VAL A 146 5.20 -9.40 -12.66
CA VAL A 146 5.88 -9.72 -13.93
C VAL A 146 6.91 -10.84 -13.77
N GLN A 147 7.58 -10.91 -12.61
CA GLN A 147 8.57 -11.95 -12.31
C GLN A 147 7.95 -13.27 -11.83
N SER A 148 6.68 -13.26 -11.39
CA SER A 148 5.96 -14.45 -10.94
C SER A 148 5.77 -15.49 -12.06
N SER A 149 5.46 -16.74 -11.71
CA SER A 149 5.14 -17.78 -12.70
C SER A 149 3.93 -17.40 -13.57
N VAL A 150 2.90 -16.84 -12.94
CA VAL A 150 1.66 -16.42 -13.59
C VAL A 150 1.89 -15.22 -14.51
N GLY A 151 2.57 -14.18 -14.03
CA GLY A 151 2.87 -12.99 -14.83
C GLY A 151 3.73 -13.33 -16.05
N ARG A 152 4.74 -14.19 -15.87
CA ARG A 152 5.56 -14.65 -17.01
C ARG A 152 4.74 -15.43 -18.04
N ALA A 153 3.87 -16.33 -17.58
CA ALA A 153 2.99 -17.09 -18.47
C ALA A 153 1.99 -16.18 -19.22
N GLN A 154 1.49 -15.12 -18.57
CA GLN A 154 0.56 -14.18 -19.19
C GLN A 154 1.25 -13.32 -20.26
N LEU A 155 2.44 -12.78 -19.97
CA LEU A 155 3.23 -11.98 -20.92
C LEU A 155 3.70 -12.78 -22.14
N ALA A 156 4.00 -14.07 -21.95
CA ALA A 156 4.33 -14.96 -23.05
C ALA A 156 3.16 -15.17 -24.01
N LYS A 157 1.91 -15.20 -23.50
CA LYS A 157 0.69 -15.35 -24.32
C LYS A 157 0.34 -14.10 -25.12
N THR A 158 0.69 -12.91 -24.62
CA THR A 158 0.38 -11.64 -25.27
C THR A 158 1.46 -11.17 -26.25
N GLY A 159 2.58 -11.89 -26.37
CA GLY A 159 3.70 -11.53 -27.25
C GLY A 159 4.57 -10.36 -26.76
N LEU A 160 4.31 -9.85 -25.55
CA LEU A 160 5.02 -8.69 -24.96
C LEU A 160 6.32 -9.06 -24.22
N TYR A 161 6.65 -10.35 -24.14
CA TYR A 161 7.82 -10.84 -23.40
C TYR A 161 9.17 -10.41 -24.01
N GLN A 162 9.21 -10.12 -25.32
CA GLN A 162 10.46 -9.82 -26.03
C GLN A 162 10.89 -8.35 -25.90
N THR A 163 9.99 -7.43 -25.58
CA THR A 163 10.27 -5.98 -25.67
C THR A 163 11.00 -5.38 -24.46
N GLN A 164 11.15 -6.12 -23.35
CA GLN A 164 11.75 -5.60 -22.11
C GLN A 164 13.11 -6.20 -21.73
N GLN A 165 13.59 -7.24 -22.44
CA GLN A 165 14.94 -7.75 -22.22
C GLN A 165 16.03 -6.89 -22.89
N GLU A 166 15.65 -5.98 -23.80
CA GLU A 166 16.60 -5.15 -24.56
C GLU A 166 16.83 -3.74 -23.98
N SER A 167 16.22 -3.40 -22.84
CA SER A 167 16.29 -2.06 -22.24
C SER A 167 17.07 -1.97 -20.92
N HIS A 168 18.03 -2.88 -20.70
CA HIS A 168 19.01 -2.80 -19.60
C HIS A 168 20.40 -2.44 -20.13
#